data_AF-A0A6C2TZQ5-F1
#
_entry.id   AF-A0A6C2TZQ5-F1
#
_cell.length_a   1.000
_cell.length_b   1.000
_cell.length_c   1.000
_cell.angle_alpha   90.00
_cell.angle_beta   90.00
_cell.angle_gamma   90.00
#
_symmetry.space_group_name_H-M   'P 1'
#
loop_
_entity.id
_entity.type
_entity.pdbx_description
1 polymer ?
#
loop_
_entity_poly.entity_id
_entity_poly.type
_entity_poly.pdbx_seq_one_letter_code
_entity_poly.pdbx_strand_id
1 'polypeptide(L)'
;MKIVFYSMLMVACVAGADRMPDFSWDRVPLYVHIRKDTAFTNDEIKYLATFPLITFEKATGHKDSGSVEAGTLKAARAVKKINPDTKILYYRNVIVHYGGYAADDGLKDIPGAFLKGRDGNTKLIRNRVQAYDLSDKALRSWWVDAAKDVCSDPSVDGIFLDGVVKVLEPGFLKGPIGAEKKADVLGGYVAMMEDTRKMLGPKKLMLANILRARFPDSGLAYMKALDGSYIEGFEGAVGGMSKKDYVAKGMEAFQTAARQGAIVAFTCGLGDNRQDADETPGAPGKKSKPGKGSGDARNRFNYQLAMFLICAEKYSYFDLKDSYDAKSSKTWMTHPADYDRPLGPPKGPAVRKGYTYTRQFAHASVKLDIENETGEVLWK
;
A
#
# COMPACT_ATOMS: atom_id res chain seq x y z
N MET A 1 7.29 -29.64 1.97
CA MET A 1 7.73 -28.85 0.80
C MET A 1 8.93 -28.04 1.25
N LYS A 2 10.16 -28.44 0.87
CA LYS A 2 11.40 -27.78 1.29
C LYS A 2 11.51 -26.45 0.55
N ILE A 3 11.53 -25.35 1.29
CA ILE A 3 11.82 -24.01 0.74
C ILE A 3 13.29 -24.02 0.34
N VAL A 4 13.55 -23.98 -0.97
CA VAL A 4 14.90 -23.83 -1.51
C VAL A 4 15.27 -22.35 -1.36
N PHE A 5 16.16 -22.05 -0.42
CA PHE A 5 16.80 -20.75 -0.32
C PHE A 5 17.84 -20.64 -1.45
N TYR A 6 17.51 -19.88 -2.51
CA TYR A 6 18.55 -19.38 -3.40
C TYR A 6 19.31 -18.27 -2.65
N SER A 7 20.53 -18.59 -2.23
CA SER A 7 21.51 -17.63 -1.74
C SER A 7 22.05 -16.83 -2.92
N MET A 8 21.50 -15.63 -3.13
CA MET A 8 22.04 -14.67 -4.07
C MET A 8 22.59 -13.48 -3.28
N LEU A 9 23.89 -13.23 -3.45
CA LEU A 9 24.58 -12.05 -2.94
C LEU A 9 24.04 -10.83 -3.71
N MET A 10 22.94 -10.23 -3.24
CA MET A 10 22.50 -8.94 -3.75
C MET A 10 23.20 -7.84 -2.96
N VAL A 11 23.83 -6.93 -3.69
CA VAL A 11 24.42 -5.70 -3.15
C VAL A 11 23.31 -4.97 -2.39
N ALA A 12 23.49 -4.84 -1.07
CA ALA A 12 22.63 -3.98 -0.27
C ALA A 12 22.75 -2.55 -0.82
N CYS A 13 21.69 -2.04 -1.43
CA CYS A 13 21.60 -0.62 -1.74
C CYS A 13 21.60 0.13 -0.42
N VAL A 14 22.75 0.73 -0.08
CA VAL A 14 22.79 1.79 0.94
C VAL A 14 21.88 2.91 0.41
N ALA A 15 20.75 3.11 1.07
CA ALA A 15 19.78 4.13 0.70
C ALA A 15 20.46 5.51 0.78
N GLY A 16 20.71 6.15 -0.36
CA GLY A 16 21.08 7.57 -0.38
C GLY A 16 19.94 8.39 0.21
N ALA A 17 20.25 9.27 1.18
CA ALA A 17 19.26 10.06 1.91
C ALA A 17 18.31 10.84 0.98
N ASP A 18 18.81 11.31 -0.16
CA ASP A 18 18.10 12.15 -1.13
C ASP A 18 16.90 11.46 -1.83
N ARG A 19 16.86 10.12 -1.83
CA ARG A 19 15.79 9.36 -2.50
C ARG A 19 14.56 9.14 -1.62
N MET A 20 14.73 9.21 -0.30
CA MET A 20 13.65 8.93 0.65
C MET A 20 12.71 10.13 0.75
N PRO A 21 11.43 9.94 1.10
CA PRO A 21 10.55 11.07 1.40
C PRO A 21 11.03 11.81 2.64
N ASP A 22 10.76 13.12 2.69
CA ASP A 22 11.09 13.93 3.86
C ASP A 22 10.42 13.38 5.11
N PHE A 23 11.12 13.47 6.23
CA PHE A 23 10.66 12.95 7.50
C PHE A 23 11.10 13.84 8.65
N SER A 24 10.16 14.19 9.51
CA SER A 24 10.44 14.86 10.79
C SER A 24 9.51 14.33 11.87
N TRP A 25 9.99 14.36 13.11
CA TRP A 25 9.17 14.10 14.30
C TRP A 25 8.51 15.37 14.85
N ASP A 26 8.70 16.55 14.24
CA ASP A 26 8.13 17.80 14.75
C ASP A 26 6.61 17.72 14.88
N ARG A 27 5.97 17.03 13.93
CA ARG A 27 4.53 16.80 13.82
C ARG A 27 4.25 15.33 13.47
N VAL A 28 2.98 14.95 13.42
CA VAL A 28 2.59 13.62 12.91
C VAL A 28 3.03 13.52 11.44
N PRO A 29 3.90 12.57 11.04
CA PRO A 29 4.30 12.43 9.64
C PRO A 29 3.12 11.92 8.82
N LEU A 30 2.76 12.65 7.76
CA LEU A 30 1.62 12.35 6.91
C LEU A 30 2.06 11.93 5.51
N TYR A 31 1.22 11.17 4.84
CA TYR A 31 1.28 10.97 3.39
C TYR A 31 -0.13 10.92 2.83
N VAL A 32 -0.26 10.74 1.51
CA VAL A 32 -1.57 10.59 0.89
C VAL A 32 -1.60 9.52 -0.21
N HIS A 33 -2.67 8.74 -0.21
CA HIS A 33 -2.95 7.71 -1.21
C HIS A 33 -4.33 7.96 -1.86
N ILE A 34 -4.34 8.50 -3.08
CA ILE A 34 -5.55 9.11 -3.65
C ILE A 34 -5.66 8.93 -5.18
N ARG A 35 -6.89 8.93 -5.69
CA ARG A 35 -7.22 9.08 -7.11
C ARG A 35 -8.32 10.12 -7.31
N LYS A 36 -8.37 10.66 -8.52
CA LYS A 36 -9.50 11.43 -9.06
C LYS A 36 -9.60 11.09 -10.54
N ASP A 37 -10.78 10.76 -11.05
CA ASP A 37 -10.93 10.34 -12.46
C ASP A 37 -10.78 11.47 -13.48
N THR A 38 -10.89 12.72 -13.02
CA THR A 38 -10.56 13.96 -13.76
C THR A 38 -9.27 14.57 -13.22
N ALA A 39 -8.75 15.60 -13.87
CA ALA A 39 -7.62 16.37 -13.36
C ALA A 39 -7.93 16.96 -11.98
N PHE A 40 -6.89 17.06 -11.15
CA PHE A 40 -6.94 17.82 -9.91
C PHE A 40 -6.98 19.32 -10.21
N THR A 41 -7.71 20.09 -9.40
CA THR A 41 -7.73 21.56 -9.46
C THR A 41 -6.40 22.13 -8.95
N ASN A 42 -6.15 23.41 -9.21
CA ASN A 42 -4.93 24.06 -8.70
C ASN A 42 -4.83 24.01 -7.17
N ASP A 43 -5.94 24.13 -6.45
CA ASP A 43 -5.93 24.07 -4.98
C ASP A 43 -5.74 22.65 -4.45
N GLU A 44 -6.28 21.64 -5.15
CA GLU A 44 -5.97 20.24 -4.85
C GLU A 44 -4.49 19.94 -5.10
N ILE A 45 -3.88 20.48 -6.17
CA ILE A 45 -2.45 20.31 -6.44
C ILE A 45 -1.59 20.99 -5.36
N LYS A 46 -1.96 22.20 -4.90
CA LYS A 46 -1.29 22.85 -3.77
C LYS A 46 -1.38 22.03 -2.49
N TYR A 47 -2.56 21.45 -2.21
CA TYR A 47 -2.75 20.57 -1.06
C TYR A 47 -1.92 19.29 -1.18
N LEU A 48 -1.90 18.65 -2.35
CA LEU A 48 -1.05 17.49 -2.61
C LEU A 48 0.43 17.79 -2.38
N ALA A 49 0.91 18.96 -2.77
CA ALA A 49 2.30 19.37 -2.62
C ALA A 49 2.76 19.60 -1.16
N THR A 50 1.86 19.54 -0.17
CA THR A 50 2.22 19.59 1.25
C THR A 50 2.70 18.24 1.79
N PHE A 51 2.41 17.14 1.09
CA PHE A 51 2.79 15.79 1.52
C PHE A 51 4.21 15.45 1.03
N PRO A 52 5.03 14.79 1.88
CA PRO A 52 6.34 14.31 1.48
C PRO A 52 6.25 13.08 0.57
N LEU A 53 5.15 12.33 0.64
CA LEU A 53 4.91 11.11 -0.13
C LEU A 53 3.47 11.09 -0.66
N ILE A 54 3.32 10.84 -1.96
CA ILE A 54 2.03 10.72 -2.65
C ILE A 54 2.03 9.41 -3.43
N THR A 55 0.93 8.66 -3.33
CA THR A 55 0.61 7.63 -4.32
C THR A 55 -0.61 8.05 -5.11
N PHE A 56 -0.44 8.20 -6.43
CA PHE A 56 -1.56 8.40 -7.35
C PHE A 56 -2.10 7.05 -7.79
N GLU A 57 -3.33 6.76 -7.37
CA GLU A 57 -4.03 5.50 -7.57
C GLU A 57 -4.49 5.28 -9.01
N LYS A 58 -5.03 4.07 -9.27
CA LYS A 58 -5.69 3.76 -10.54
C LYS A 58 -6.74 4.81 -10.92
N ALA A 59 -6.99 4.97 -12.21
CA ALA A 59 -7.94 5.94 -12.75
C ALA A 59 -7.56 7.43 -12.58
N THR A 60 -6.39 7.78 -12.05
CA THR A 60 -6.01 9.20 -11.87
C THR A 60 -5.98 9.95 -13.21
N GLY A 61 -6.79 11.01 -13.34
CA GLY A 61 -6.83 11.95 -14.46
C GLY A 61 -7.25 11.40 -15.82
N HIS A 62 -7.64 10.12 -15.91
CA HIS A 62 -7.81 9.44 -17.20
C HIS A 62 -8.93 10.02 -18.06
N LYS A 63 -10.02 10.54 -17.49
CA LYS A 63 -11.12 11.14 -18.27
C LYS A 63 -10.71 12.38 -19.03
N ASP A 64 -9.79 13.17 -18.47
CA ASP A 64 -9.37 14.44 -19.06
C ASP A 64 -8.08 14.31 -19.87
N SER A 65 -7.34 13.21 -19.69
CA SER A 65 -6.00 13.02 -20.27
C SER A 65 -5.92 11.83 -21.24
N GLY A 66 -7.02 11.09 -21.42
CA GLY A 66 -7.12 9.92 -22.31
C GLY A 66 -6.65 8.60 -21.68
N SER A 67 -5.70 8.64 -20.74
CA SER A 67 -5.23 7.45 -20.02
C SER A 67 -4.81 7.73 -18.59
N VAL A 68 -4.71 6.67 -17.77
CA VAL A 68 -4.20 6.75 -16.40
C VAL A 68 -2.76 7.24 -16.35
N GLU A 69 -1.92 6.81 -17.30
CA GLU A 69 -0.53 7.23 -17.41
C GLU A 69 -0.45 8.75 -17.65
N ALA A 70 -1.18 9.26 -18.65
CA ALA A 70 -1.19 10.68 -18.98
C ALA A 70 -1.75 11.52 -17.83
N GLY A 71 -2.82 11.06 -17.18
CA GLY A 71 -3.41 11.73 -16.03
C GLY A 71 -2.49 11.78 -14.82
N THR A 72 -1.80 10.67 -14.54
CA THR A 72 -0.81 10.57 -13.45
C THR A 72 0.37 11.49 -13.70
N LEU A 73 0.95 11.47 -14.90
CA LEU A 73 2.08 12.34 -15.26
C LEU A 73 1.70 13.82 -15.19
N LYS A 74 0.50 14.17 -15.63
CA LYS A 74 -0.02 15.55 -15.51
C LYS A 74 -0.09 16.00 -14.05
N ALA A 75 -0.64 15.17 -13.16
CA ALA A 75 -0.72 15.47 -11.73
C ALA A 75 0.67 15.54 -11.08
N ALA A 76 1.54 14.57 -11.37
CA ALA A 76 2.89 14.49 -10.81
C ALA A 76 3.74 15.72 -11.16
N ARG A 77 3.77 16.10 -12.44
CA ARG A 77 4.48 17.31 -12.91
C ARG A 77 3.93 18.58 -12.27
N ALA A 78 2.62 18.67 -12.08
CA ALA A 78 1.99 19.82 -11.43
C ALA A 78 2.35 19.94 -9.95
N VAL A 79 2.39 18.82 -9.21
CA VAL A 79 2.88 18.79 -7.82
C VAL A 79 4.35 19.19 -7.75
N LYS A 80 5.21 18.57 -8.57
CA LYS A 80 6.66 18.83 -8.60
C LYS A 80 7.03 20.28 -8.92
N LYS A 81 6.15 21.00 -9.64
CA LYS A 81 6.32 22.45 -9.90
C LYS A 81 6.15 23.29 -8.62
N ILE A 82 5.37 22.83 -7.66
CA ILE A 82 5.16 23.49 -6.36
C ILE A 82 6.18 23.00 -5.34
N ASN A 83 6.35 21.68 -5.23
CA ASN A 83 7.27 21.05 -4.30
C ASN A 83 8.07 19.94 -5.03
N PRO A 84 9.32 20.20 -5.45
CA PRO A 84 10.13 19.21 -6.15
C PRO A 84 10.58 18.05 -5.26
N ASP A 85 10.56 18.21 -3.93
CA ASP A 85 11.06 17.24 -2.96
C ASP A 85 10.05 16.14 -2.65
N THR A 86 8.75 16.42 -2.81
CA THR A 86 7.65 15.43 -2.66
C THR A 86 7.92 14.18 -3.48
N LYS A 87 7.95 13.00 -2.87
CA LYS A 87 8.10 11.72 -3.57
C LYS A 87 6.77 11.23 -4.11
N ILE A 88 6.72 10.89 -5.39
CA ILE A 88 5.49 10.50 -6.08
C ILE A 88 5.61 9.07 -6.59
N LEU A 89 4.67 8.22 -6.19
CA LEU A 89 4.58 6.83 -6.63
C LEU A 89 3.45 6.65 -7.64
N TYR A 90 3.77 5.97 -8.75
CA TYR A 90 2.79 5.49 -9.71
C TYR A 90 2.16 4.18 -9.22
N TYR A 91 0.83 4.14 -9.08
CA TYR A 91 0.12 2.91 -8.77
C TYR A 91 0.08 1.96 -9.96
N ARG A 92 0.37 0.67 -9.73
CA ARG A 92 0.04 -0.40 -10.67
C ARG A 92 -0.34 -1.68 -9.94
N ASN A 93 -1.39 -2.34 -10.40
CA ASN A 93 -1.78 -3.63 -9.85
C ASN A 93 -0.97 -4.76 -10.52
N VAL A 94 -0.45 -5.68 -9.71
CA VAL A 94 0.41 -6.77 -10.18
C VAL A 94 -0.35 -7.94 -10.79
N ILE A 95 -1.66 -8.10 -10.51
CA ILE A 95 -2.44 -9.26 -11.00
C ILE A 95 -3.82 -8.89 -11.53
N VAL A 96 -4.46 -7.83 -11.04
CA VAL A 96 -5.79 -7.40 -11.48
C VAL A 96 -5.67 -6.44 -12.66
N HIS A 97 -6.37 -6.72 -13.75
CA HIS A 97 -6.45 -5.80 -14.88
C HIS A 97 -7.55 -4.77 -14.68
N TYR A 98 -7.16 -3.54 -14.34
CA TYR A 98 -8.06 -2.39 -14.44
C TYR A 98 -7.83 -1.72 -15.79
N GLY A 99 -8.89 -1.42 -16.52
CA GLY A 99 -8.77 -0.72 -17.80
C GLY A 99 -8.54 0.79 -17.67
N GLY A 100 -8.32 1.45 -18.81
CA GLY A 100 -8.13 2.90 -18.91
C GLY A 100 -6.65 3.30 -19.01
N TYR A 101 -5.76 2.34 -19.18
CA TYR A 101 -4.33 2.57 -19.39
C TYR A 101 -4.06 2.63 -20.90
N ALA A 102 -3.15 3.51 -21.32
CA ALA A 102 -2.67 3.54 -22.70
C ALA A 102 -1.98 2.23 -23.06
N ALA A 103 -1.27 1.63 -22.10
CA ALA A 103 -0.62 0.34 -22.29
C ALA A 103 -1.59 -0.83 -22.59
N ASP A 104 -2.89 -0.69 -22.28
CA ASP A 104 -3.90 -1.73 -22.51
C ASP A 104 -3.96 -2.17 -23.99
N ASP A 105 -3.62 -1.29 -24.93
CA ASP A 105 -3.61 -1.61 -26.36
C ASP A 105 -2.65 -2.77 -26.69
N GLY A 106 -1.49 -2.82 -26.05
CA GLY A 106 -0.49 -3.89 -26.27
C GLY A 106 -0.94 -5.27 -25.80
N LEU A 107 -1.99 -5.36 -24.96
CA LEU A 107 -2.52 -6.65 -24.52
C LEU A 107 -3.20 -7.43 -25.65
N LYS A 108 -3.64 -6.74 -26.72
CA LYS A 108 -4.25 -7.37 -27.91
C LYS A 108 -3.29 -8.31 -28.63
N ASP A 109 -1.99 -8.02 -28.52
CA ASP A 109 -0.92 -8.75 -29.20
C ASP A 109 -0.29 -9.86 -28.33
N ILE A 110 -0.85 -10.11 -27.14
CA ILE A 110 -0.35 -11.12 -26.20
C ILE A 110 -1.42 -12.21 -26.01
N PRO A 111 -1.39 -13.29 -26.83
CA PRO A 111 -2.28 -14.44 -26.64
C PRO A 111 -2.12 -15.01 -25.23
N GLY A 112 -3.22 -15.17 -24.50
CA GLY A 112 -3.16 -15.72 -23.14
C GLY A 112 -2.72 -14.73 -22.05
N ALA A 113 -2.75 -13.42 -22.32
CA ALA A 113 -2.47 -12.37 -21.33
C ALA A 113 -3.27 -12.47 -20.02
N PHE A 114 -4.38 -13.23 -20.00
CA PHE A 114 -5.25 -13.35 -18.85
C PHE A 114 -5.46 -14.80 -18.43
N LEU A 115 -5.54 -15.00 -17.12
CA LEU A 115 -5.91 -16.29 -16.53
C LEU A 115 -7.32 -16.70 -16.97
N LYS A 116 -7.46 -17.99 -17.27
CA LYS A 116 -8.73 -18.64 -17.59
C LYS A 116 -9.00 -19.73 -16.56
N GLY A 117 -10.20 -19.71 -15.99
CA GLY A 117 -10.68 -20.75 -15.09
C GLY A 117 -10.84 -22.09 -15.82
N ARG A 118 -10.82 -23.18 -15.07
CA ARG A 118 -11.09 -24.54 -15.59
C ARG A 118 -12.47 -24.69 -16.24
N ASP A 119 -13.41 -23.85 -15.85
CA ASP A 119 -14.75 -23.70 -16.44
C ASP A 119 -14.80 -22.78 -17.67
N GLY A 120 -13.66 -22.23 -18.06
CA GLY A 120 -13.52 -21.28 -19.16
C GLY A 120 -13.76 -19.82 -18.79
N ASN A 121 -14.11 -19.49 -17.55
CA ASN A 121 -14.36 -18.11 -17.12
C ASN A 121 -13.06 -17.29 -17.11
N THR A 122 -13.08 -16.11 -17.73
CA THR A 122 -11.93 -15.20 -17.79
C THR A 122 -12.02 -14.06 -16.76
N LYS A 123 -13.19 -13.84 -16.16
CA LYS A 123 -13.43 -12.78 -15.17
C LYS A 123 -13.23 -13.30 -13.76
N LEU A 124 -11.99 -13.68 -13.44
CA LEU A 124 -11.67 -14.39 -12.20
C LEU A 124 -11.64 -13.51 -10.95
N ILE A 125 -11.51 -12.19 -11.09
CA ILE A 125 -11.51 -11.26 -9.98
C ILE A 125 -12.94 -10.79 -9.70
N ARG A 126 -13.49 -11.24 -8.56
CA ARG A 126 -14.86 -10.91 -8.10
C ARG A 126 -15.94 -11.21 -9.16
N ASN A 127 -15.71 -12.20 -10.02
CA ASN A 127 -16.58 -12.55 -11.16
C ASN A 127 -16.85 -11.39 -12.12
N ARG A 128 -15.92 -10.42 -12.21
CA ARG A 128 -16.12 -9.17 -12.97
C ARG A 128 -14.91 -8.75 -13.79
N VAL A 129 -13.72 -8.92 -13.23
CA VAL A 129 -12.48 -8.35 -13.75
C VAL A 129 -11.50 -9.48 -14.09
N GLN A 130 -10.72 -9.28 -15.14
CA GLN A 130 -9.70 -10.24 -15.56
C GLN A 130 -8.48 -10.20 -14.63
N ALA A 131 -7.79 -11.33 -14.53
CA ALA A 131 -6.51 -11.43 -13.84
C ALA A 131 -5.40 -11.70 -14.88
N TYR A 132 -4.29 -11.00 -14.77
CA TYR A 132 -3.09 -11.23 -15.57
C TYR A 132 -2.57 -12.65 -15.35
N ASP A 133 -2.19 -13.32 -16.44
CA ASP A 133 -1.48 -14.60 -16.37
C ASP A 133 0.03 -14.37 -16.18
N LEU A 134 0.45 -14.18 -14.93
CA LEU A 134 1.85 -13.91 -14.64
C LEU A 134 2.79 -15.06 -14.98
N SER A 135 2.31 -16.27 -15.30
CA SER A 135 3.17 -17.33 -15.81
C SER A 135 3.67 -17.06 -17.24
N ASP A 136 3.00 -16.20 -17.99
CA ASP A 136 3.39 -15.79 -19.35
C ASP A 136 4.50 -14.74 -19.33
N LYS A 137 5.61 -15.01 -20.02
CA LYS A 137 6.78 -14.11 -20.06
C LYS A 137 6.52 -12.85 -20.89
N ALA A 138 5.78 -12.94 -21.99
CA ALA A 138 5.46 -11.78 -22.83
C ALA A 138 4.57 -10.81 -22.05
N LEU A 139 3.60 -11.32 -21.28
CA LEU A 139 2.79 -10.49 -20.39
C LEU A 139 3.64 -9.79 -19.32
N ARG A 140 4.54 -10.51 -18.65
CA ARG A 140 5.42 -9.89 -17.65
C ARG A 140 6.30 -8.80 -18.25
N SER A 141 6.83 -9.04 -19.45
CA SER A 141 7.67 -8.06 -20.16
C SER A 141 6.86 -6.80 -20.50
N TRP A 142 5.68 -6.96 -21.08
CA TRP A 142 4.74 -5.85 -21.32
C TRP A 142 4.41 -5.08 -20.03
N TRP A 143 4.17 -5.79 -18.92
CA TRP A 143 3.83 -5.14 -17.66
C TRP A 143 4.98 -4.26 -17.15
N VAL A 144 6.22 -4.76 -17.22
CA VAL A 144 7.43 -4.04 -16.79
C VAL A 144 7.73 -2.87 -17.72
N ASP A 145 7.59 -3.04 -19.04
CA ASP A 145 7.83 -1.98 -20.02
C ASP A 145 6.83 -0.84 -19.84
N ALA A 146 5.55 -1.15 -19.69
CA ALA A 146 4.54 -0.12 -19.44
C ALA A 146 4.72 0.57 -18.06
N ALA A 147 5.32 -0.09 -17.07
CA ALA A 147 5.71 0.56 -15.82
C ALA A 147 6.92 1.49 -16.00
N LYS A 148 7.89 1.05 -16.82
CA LYS A 148 9.10 1.82 -17.16
C LYS A 148 8.74 3.12 -17.86
N ASP A 149 7.79 3.11 -18.79
CA ASP A 149 7.39 4.31 -19.53
C ASP A 149 6.99 5.45 -18.60
N VAL A 150 6.17 5.16 -17.58
CA VAL A 150 5.75 6.15 -16.57
C VAL A 150 6.89 6.50 -15.62
N CYS A 151 7.62 5.51 -15.10
CA CYS A 151 8.68 5.72 -14.11
C CYS A 151 9.93 6.41 -14.69
N SER A 152 10.06 6.45 -16.02
CA SER A 152 11.14 7.17 -16.72
C SER A 152 11.00 8.68 -16.61
N ASP A 153 9.78 9.19 -16.37
CA ASP A 153 9.55 10.61 -16.17
C ASP A 153 10.21 11.09 -14.85
N PRO A 154 10.90 12.24 -14.86
CA PRO A 154 11.58 12.75 -13.67
C PRO A 154 10.61 13.16 -12.54
N SER A 155 9.33 13.38 -12.84
CA SER A 155 8.31 13.72 -11.84
C SER A 155 7.77 12.52 -11.04
N VAL A 156 8.08 11.29 -11.45
CA VAL A 156 7.67 10.05 -10.77
C VAL A 156 8.86 9.45 -10.06
N ASP A 157 8.87 9.41 -8.73
CA ASP A 157 10.01 8.94 -7.93
C ASP A 157 10.02 7.42 -7.73
N GLY A 158 8.94 6.72 -8.09
CA GLY A 158 8.87 5.28 -7.96
C GLY A 158 7.53 4.66 -8.34
N ILE A 159 7.38 3.38 -8.00
CA ILE A 159 6.17 2.61 -8.24
C ILE A 159 5.59 2.07 -6.93
N PHE A 160 4.27 2.04 -6.86
CA PHE A 160 3.51 1.32 -5.85
C PHE A 160 2.83 0.10 -6.46
N LEU A 161 3.09 -1.07 -5.87
CA LEU A 161 2.66 -2.38 -6.34
C LEU A 161 1.48 -2.88 -5.51
N ASP A 162 0.29 -2.82 -6.08
CA ASP A 162 -0.92 -3.34 -5.43
C ASP A 162 -1.27 -4.76 -5.87
N GLY A 163 -2.09 -5.46 -5.09
CA GLY A 163 -2.57 -6.80 -5.39
C GLY A 163 -1.55 -7.91 -5.07
N VAL A 164 -0.42 -7.57 -4.46
CA VAL A 164 0.63 -8.54 -4.08
C VAL A 164 0.08 -9.66 -3.20
N VAL A 165 -0.76 -9.32 -2.21
CA VAL A 165 -1.38 -10.30 -1.31
C VAL A 165 -2.16 -11.38 -2.07
N LYS A 166 -2.86 -11.01 -3.15
CA LYS A 166 -3.63 -11.94 -3.99
C LYS A 166 -2.74 -12.96 -4.69
N VAL A 167 -1.52 -12.57 -5.04
CA VAL A 167 -0.56 -13.49 -5.65
C VAL A 167 0.05 -14.42 -4.60
N LEU A 168 0.42 -13.88 -3.44
CA LEU A 168 1.13 -14.62 -2.40
C LEU A 168 0.22 -15.53 -1.57
N GLU A 169 -1.05 -15.17 -1.40
CA GLU A 169 -2.03 -15.99 -0.69
C GLU A 169 -2.20 -17.35 -1.40
N PRO A 170 -1.83 -18.49 -0.77
CA PRO A 170 -1.82 -19.79 -1.43
C PRO A 170 -3.19 -20.23 -1.94
N GLY A 171 -4.27 -19.82 -1.26
CA GLY A 171 -5.63 -20.18 -1.64
C GLY A 171 -6.24 -19.29 -2.73
N PHE A 172 -5.73 -18.07 -2.93
CA PHE A 172 -6.35 -17.12 -3.86
C PHE A 172 -6.23 -17.61 -5.31
N LEU A 173 -7.37 -17.72 -6.01
CA LEU A 173 -7.55 -18.30 -7.35
C LEU A 173 -7.13 -19.77 -7.55
N LYS A 174 -6.56 -20.45 -6.54
CA LYS A 174 -6.15 -21.86 -6.64
C LYS A 174 -7.29 -22.79 -7.08
N GLY A 175 -8.51 -22.55 -6.59
CA GLY A 175 -9.71 -23.29 -7.01
C GLY A 175 -9.99 -23.14 -8.51
N PRO A 176 -10.24 -21.92 -9.01
CA PRO A 176 -10.50 -21.70 -10.44
C PRO A 176 -9.39 -22.17 -11.40
N ILE A 177 -8.10 -21.92 -11.10
CA ILE A 177 -7.00 -22.14 -12.06
C ILE A 177 -6.20 -23.43 -11.84
N GLY A 178 -6.35 -24.09 -10.69
CA GLY A 178 -5.57 -25.28 -10.33
C GLY A 178 -4.26 -24.95 -9.59
N ALA A 179 -3.69 -25.96 -8.93
CA ALA A 179 -2.53 -25.79 -8.06
C ALA A 179 -1.22 -25.54 -8.82
N GLU A 180 -1.01 -26.24 -9.93
CA GLU A 180 0.17 -26.09 -10.79
C GLU A 180 0.21 -24.68 -11.39
N LYS A 181 -0.87 -24.26 -12.06
CA LYS A 181 -0.97 -22.91 -12.61
C LYS A 181 -0.80 -21.81 -11.55
N LYS A 182 -1.32 -22.01 -10.33
CA LYS A 182 -1.12 -21.09 -9.21
C LYS A 182 0.36 -20.99 -8.81
N ALA A 183 1.09 -22.10 -8.82
CA ALA A 183 2.53 -22.10 -8.56
C ALA A 183 3.31 -21.36 -9.68
N ASP A 184 2.93 -21.55 -10.94
CA ASP A 184 3.55 -20.85 -12.07
C ASP A 184 3.31 -19.33 -12.01
N VAL A 185 2.09 -18.92 -11.65
CA VAL A 185 1.75 -17.50 -11.44
C VAL A 185 2.60 -16.89 -10.31
N LEU A 186 2.84 -17.63 -9.23
CA LEU A 186 3.71 -17.18 -8.15
C LEU A 186 5.17 -17.05 -8.61
N GLY A 187 5.69 -18.04 -9.33
CA GLY A 187 7.05 -17.97 -9.91
C GLY A 187 7.20 -16.81 -10.89
N GLY A 188 6.20 -16.59 -11.73
CA GLY A 188 6.12 -15.45 -12.64
C GLY A 188 6.11 -14.11 -11.92
N TYR A 189 5.35 -13.98 -10.83
CA TYR A 189 5.37 -12.78 -10.00
C TYR A 189 6.75 -12.47 -9.43
N VAL A 190 7.44 -13.49 -8.88
CA VAL A 190 8.80 -13.29 -8.35
C VAL A 190 9.73 -12.75 -9.42
N ALA A 191 9.73 -13.37 -10.62
CA ALA A 191 10.52 -12.89 -11.74
C ALA A 191 10.15 -11.45 -12.16
N MET A 192 8.85 -11.13 -12.21
CA MET A 192 8.38 -9.77 -12.54
C MET A 192 8.84 -8.73 -11.53
N MET A 193 8.87 -9.05 -10.24
CA MET A 193 9.35 -8.13 -9.19
C MET A 193 10.86 -7.90 -9.30
N GLU A 194 11.64 -8.94 -9.58
CA GLU A 194 13.08 -8.80 -9.83
C GLU A 194 13.37 -7.91 -11.04
N ASP A 195 12.65 -8.14 -12.14
CA ASP A 195 12.81 -7.34 -13.36
C ASP A 195 12.36 -5.90 -13.16
N THR A 196 11.28 -5.68 -12.39
CA THR A 196 10.84 -4.34 -11.98
C THR A 196 11.91 -3.65 -11.13
N ARG A 197 12.51 -4.35 -10.16
CA ARG A 197 13.56 -3.78 -9.31
C ARG A 197 14.79 -3.39 -10.11
N LYS A 198 15.20 -4.23 -11.07
CA LYS A 198 16.30 -3.93 -12.01
C LYS A 198 15.97 -2.72 -12.89
N MET A 199 14.76 -2.67 -13.46
CA MET A 199 14.28 -1.58 -14.30
C MET A 199 14.32 -0.23 -13.59
N LEU A 200 13.88 -0.17 -12.34
CA LEU A 200 13.85 1.05 -11.53
C LEU A 200 15.25 1.57 -11.15
N GLY A 201 16.24 0.68 -11.13
CA GLY A 201 17.58 0.97 -10.64
C GLY A 201 17.60 1.36 -9.15
N PRO A 202 18.72 1.89 -8.64
CA PRO A 202 18.90 2.17 -7.22
C PRO A 202 18.21 3.45 -6.73
N LYS A 203 17.82 4.35 -7.65
CA LYS A 203 17.30 5.68 -7.32
C LYS A 203 15.80 5.72 -7.10
N LYS A 204 15.02 4.98 -7.90
CA LYS A 204 13.55 5.03 -7.82
C LYS A 204 13.04 4.12 -6.70
N LEU A 205 11.97 4.54 -6.03
CA LEU A 205 11.33 3.80 -4.95
C LEU A 205 10.48 2.65 -5.49
N MET A 206 10.44 1.54 -4.76
CA MET A 206 9.54 0.41 -5.02
C MET A 206 8.83 0.03 -3.72
N LEU A 207 7.57 0.40 -3.61
CA LEU A 207 6.71 0.06 -2.47
C LEU A 207 5.68 -0.96 -2.90
N ALA A 208 5.25 -1.81 -1.97
CA ALA A 208 4.21 -2.79 -2.24
C ALA A 208 3.17 -2.89 -1.13
N ASN A 209 2.03 -3.44 -1.48
CA ASN A 209 0.99 -3.80 -0.53
C ASN A 209 1.27 -5.18 0.10
N ILE A 210 2.25 -5.29 1.01
CA ILE A 210 2.83 -6.60 1.40
C ILE A 210 2.80 -6.90 2.90
N LEU A 211 3.03 -5.92 3.79
CA LEU A 211 3.04 -6.17 5.23
C LEU A 211 1.63 -6.49 5.70
N ARG A 212 1.39 -7.76 6.06
CA ARG A 212 0.09 -8.31 6.44
C ARG A 212 0.22 -9.46 7.43
N ALA A 213 -0.43 -9.35 8.59
CA ALA A 213 -0.36 -10.36 9.65
C ALA A 213 -0.85 -11.76 9.22
N ARG A 214 -1.65 -11.88 8.15
CA ARG A 214 -2.09 -13.16 7.59
C ARG A 214 -0.95 -14.08 7.16
N PHE A 215 0.17 -13.53 6.71
CA PHE A 215 1.30 -14.35 6.27
C PHE A 215 2.10 -14.86 7.47
N PRO A 216 2.73 -16.05 7.38
CA PRO A 216 3.52 -16.60 8.48
C PRO A 216 4.50 -15.59 9.11
N ASP A 217 5.27 -14.89 8.29
CA ASP A 217 6.24 -13.86 8.66
C ASP A 217 5.74 -12.43 8.40
N SER A 218 4.43 -12.26 8.26
CA SER A 218 3.78 -11.01 7.89
C SER A 218 4.24 -10.37 6.57
N GLY A 219 4.87 -11.14 5.67
CA GLY A 219 5.39 -10.64 4.39
C GLY A 219 6.80 -10.03 4.47
N LEU A 220 7.45 -10.09 5.64
CA LEU A 220 8.78 -9.50 5.87
C LEU A 220 9.86 -10.08 4.93
N ALA A 221 9.81 -11.36 4.58
CA ALA A 221 10.78 -11.96 3.66
C ALA A 221 10.78 -11.30 2.27
N TYR A 222 9.64 -10.78 1.81
CA TYR A 222 9.51 -10.11 0.51
C TYR A 222 9.96 -8.64 0.54
N MET A 223 10.14 -8.05 1.73
CA MET A 223 10.59 -6.66 1.87
C MET A 223 12.03 -6.44 1.37
N LYS A 224 12.85 -7.50 1.24
CA LYS A 224 14.25 -7.37 0.80
C LYS A 224 14.40 -6.71 -0.58
N ALA A 225 13.41 -6.87 -1.46
CA ALA A 225 13.42 -6.27 -2.80
C ALA A 225 12.73 -4.89 -2.85
N LEU A 226 12.19 -4.42 -1.73
CA LEU A 226 11.32 -3.26 -1.63
C LEU A 226 11.96 -2.17 -0.76
N ASP A 227 11.61 -0.93 -1.05
CA ASP A 227 11.98 0.22 -0.22
C ASP A 227 10.99 0.47 0.92
N GLY A 228 9.81 -0.17 0.85
CA GLY A 228 8.76 0.01 1.84
C GLY A 228 7.49 -0.78 1.55
N SER A 229 6.55 -0.67 2.49
CA SER A 229 5.22 -1.24 2.37
C SER A 229 4.16 -0.18 2.59
N TYR A 230 3.10 -0.32 1.81
CA TYR A 230 1.79 0.19 2.14
C TYR A 230 1.07 -0.82 3.04
N ILE A 231 0.34 -0.31 4.03
CA ILE A 231 -0.44 -1.14 4.96
C ILE A 231 -1.91 -0.74 4.88
N GLU A 232 -2.76 -1.74 4.64
CA GLU A 232 -4.21 -1.69 4.74
C GLU A 232 -4.68 -3.04 5.32
N GLY A 233 -5.96 -3.24 5.62
CA GLY A 233 -6.44 -4.54 6.10
C GLY A 233 -5.92 -4.92 7.50
N PHE A 234 -5.32 -3.98 8.24
CA PHE A 234 -4.62 -4.20 9.49
C PHE A 234 -5.47 -4.86 10.60
N GLU A 235 -6.80 -4.76 10.48
CA GLU A 235 -7.78 -5.27 11.44
C GLU A 235 -8.64 -6.42 10.87
N GLY A 236 -8.38 -6.84 9.64
CA GLY A 236 -9.11 -7.90 8.94
C GLY A 236 -8.61 -9.28 9.34
N ALA A 237 -8.85 -9.69 10.59
CA ALA A 237 -8.39 -10.98 11.09
C ALA A 237 -8.87 -12.15 10.24
N VAL A 238 -7.92 -13.01 9.83
CA VAL A 238 -8.13 -14.19 8.98
C VAL A 238 -7.36 -15.39 9.53
N GLY A 239 -7.58 -16.58 8.97
CA GLY A 239 -6.81 -17.78 9.33
C GLY A 239 -7.07 -18.31 10.74
N GLY A 240 -8.23 -17.99 11.34
CA GLY A 240 -8.59 -18.41 12.69
C GLY A 240 -7.95 -17.58 13.81
N MET A 241 -7.20 -16.53 13.49
CA MET A 241 -6.58 -15.64 14.47
C MET A 241 -7.62 -14.68 15.07
N SER A 242 -7.52 -14.40 16.37
CA SER A 242 -8.33 -13.36 17.00
C SER A 242 -7.94 -11.97 16.47
N LYS A 243 -8.86 -10.99 16.49
CA LYS A 243 -8.57 -9.62 16.01
C LYS A 243 -7.39 -8.99 16.75
N LYS A 244 -7.33 -9.11 18.07
CA LYS A 244 -6.26 -8.56 18.90
C LYS A 244 -4.89 -9.20 18.61
N ASP A 245 -4.84 -10.51 18.36
CA ASP A 245 -3.60 -11.20 17.96
C ASP A 245 -3.15 -10.77 16.57
N TYR A 246 -4.10 -10.63 15.64
CA TYR A 246 -3.83 -10.19 14.26
C TYR A 246 -3.25 -8.79 14.22
N VAL A 247 -3.86 -7.86 14.96
CA VAL A 247 -3.38 -6.49 15.09
C VAL A 247 -2.01 -6.47 15.78
N ALA A 248 -1.81 -7.22 16.89
CA ALA A 248 -0.52 -7.28 17.57
C ALA A 248 0.62 -7.76 16.64
N LYS A 249 0.35 -8.82 15.86
CA LYS A 249 1.31 -9.34 14.87
C LYS A 249 1.59 -8.34 13.74
N GLY A 250 0.56 -7.62 13.28
CA GLY A 250 0.71 -6.54 12.30
C GLY A 250 1.59 -5.40 12.82
N MET A 251 1.40 -5.00 14.08
CA MET A 251 2.19 -3.95 14.74
C MET A 251 3.67 -4.35 14.89
N GLU A 252 3.94 -5.61 15.24
CA GLU A 252 5.31 -6.14 15.32
C GLU A 252 5.99 -6.13 13.94
N ALA A 253 5.27 -6.53 12.88
CA ALA A 253 5.80 -6.51 11.52
C ALA A 253 6.04 -5.08 11.00
N PHE A 254 5.13 -4.15 11.29
CA PHE A 254 5.32 -2.71 11.04
C PHE A 254 6.64 -2.26 11.67
N GLN A 255 6.77 -2.40 12.99
CA GLN A 255 7.94 -1.93 13.73
C GLN A 255 9.23 -2.58 13.21
N THR A 256 9.19 -3.87 12.92
CA THR A 256 10.34 -4.60 12.38
C THR A 256 10.81 -4.01 11.05
N ALA A 257 9.90 -3.81 10.10
CA ALA A 257 10.24 -3.21 8.81
C ALA A 257 10.72 -1.76 8.96
N ALA A 258 10.02 -0.94 9.75
CA ALA A 258 10.35 0.47 9.94
C ALA A 258 11.72 0.65 10.61
N ARG A 259 12.07 -0.18 11.60
CA ARG A 259 13.42 -0.17 12.23
C ARG A 259 14.54 -0.59 11.28
N GLN A 260 14.22 -1.34 10.24
CA GLN A 260 15.16 -1.68 9.16
C GLN A 260 15.29 -0.56 8.11
N GLY A 261 14.63 0.58 8.32
CA GLY A 261 14.69 1.74 7.44
C GLY A 261 13.72 1.69 6.26
N ALA A 262 12.77 0.75 6.25
CA ALA A 262 11.75 0.67 5.23
C ALA A 262 10.71 1.79 5.41
N ILE A 263 10.20 2.31 4.29
CA ILE A 263 9.03 3.21 4.31
C ILE A 263 7.81 2.40 4.76
N VAL A 264 7.07 2.89 5.75
CA VAL A 264 5.78 2.32 6.13
C VAL A 264 4.69 3.36 5.95
N ALA A 265 3.94 3.20 4.86
CA ALA A 265 2.79 4.02 4.51
C ALA A 265 1.53 3.39 5.12
N PHE A 266 1.12 3.88 6.28
CA PHE A 266 0.02 3.32 7.06
C PHE A 266 -1.30 4.01 6.71
N THR A 267 -2.12 3.34 5.89
CA THR A 267 -3.48 3.79 5.61
C THR A 267 -4.49 3.09 6.48
N CYS A 268 -5.33 3.91 7.12
CA CYS A 268 -6.40 3.44 7.96
C CYS A 268 -7.74 4.03 7.54
N GLY A 269 -8.79 3.23 7.74
CA GLY A 269 -10.17 3.60 7.45
C GLY A 269 -10.82 4.31 8.64
N LEU A 270 -11.60 5.36 8.37
CA LEU A 270 -12.63 5.82 9.32
C LEU A 270 -13.72 4.76 9.57
N GLY A 271 -13.85 3.78 8.67
CA GLY A 271 -14.64 2.57 8.88
C GLY A 271 -13.78 1.36 9.29
N ASP A 272 -14.40 0.18 9.22
CA ASP A 272 -13.74 -1.12 9.40
C ASP A 272 -12.60 -1.32 8.37
N ASN A 273 -11.35 -1.50 8.83
CA ASN A 273 -10.19 -1.78 7.96
C ASN A 273 -10.05 -3.28 7.65
N ARG A 274 -11.07 -3.86 6.99
CA ARG A 274 -11.23 -5.33 6.81
C ARG A 274 -10.84 -5.87 5.42
N GLN A 275 -9.99 -5.17 4.69
CA GLN A 275 -9.59 -5.54 3.32
C GLN A 275 -9.02 -6.97 3.22
N ASP A 276 -8.30 -7.45 4.24
CA ASP A 276 -7.74 -8.81 4.23
C ASP A 276 -8.80 -9.92 4.21
N ALA A 277 -9.97 -9.66 4.81
CA ALA A 277 -11.09 -10.59 4.77
C ALA A 277 -11.64 -10.73 3.34
N ASP A 278 -11.66 -9.65 2.55
CA ASP A 278 -12.13 -9.65 1.16
C ASP A 278 -11.19 -10.44 0.23
N GLU A 279 -9.95 -10.67 0.66
CA GLU A 279 -8.91 -11.39 -0.09
C GLU A 279 -8.78 -12.85 0.35
N THR A 280 -9.66 -13.32 1.24
CA THR A 280 -9.74 -14.71 1.66
C THR A 280 -10.49 -15.55 0.61
N PRO A 281 -10.02 -16.78 0.28
CA PRO A 281 -10.73 -17.65 -0.66
C PRO A 281 -12.18 -17.90 -0.23
N GLY A 282 -13.12 -17.73 -1.16
CA GLY A 282 -14.55 -17.94 -0.90
C GLY A 282 -15.21 -16.81 -0.10
N ALA A 283 -14.52 -15.71 0.20
CA ALA A 283 -15.16 -14.53 0.77
C ALA A 283 -16.29 -14.06 -0.18
N PRO A 284 -17.56 -14.00 0.29
CA PRO A 284 -18.60 -13.36 -0.51
C PRO A 284 -18.15 -11.93 -0.77
N GLY A 285 -18.33 -11.43 -2.00
CA GLY A 285 -17.99 -10.05 -2.40
C GLY A 285 -18.83 -8.99 -1.71
N LYS A 286 -18.99 -9.10 -0.39
CA LYS A 286 -19.60 -8.11 0.49
C LYS A 286 -18.64 -6.94 0.46
N LYS A 287 -19.13 -5.80 -0.05
CA LYS A 287 -18.51 -4.52 0.22
C LYS A 287 -18.21 -4.46 1.72
N SER A 288 -17.02 -4.02 2.11
CA SER A 288 -16.77 -3.51 3.45
C SER A 288 -17.99 -2.66 3.83
N LYS A 289 -18.86 -3.19 4.70
CA LYS A 289 -19.95 -2.38 5.22
C LYS A 289 -19.24 -1.23 5.94
N PRO A 290 -19.69 0.03 5.81
CA PRO A 290 -19.33 1.02 6.81
C PRO A 290 -19.61 0.32 8.13
N GLY A 291 -18.58 0.16 8.95
CA GLY A 291 -18.77 -0.47 10.25
C GLY A 291 -19.98 0.19 10.88
N LYS A 292 -20.86 -0.59 11.50
CA LYS A 292 -21.72 -0.01 12.53
C LYS A 292 -20.75 0.51 13.57
N GLY A 293 -20.29 1.75 13.39
CA GLY A 293 -19.40 2.42 14.31
C GLY A 293 -20.18 2.54 15.60
N SER A 294 -19.97 1.61 16.51
CA SER A 294 -20.41 1.72 17.89
C SER A 294 -19.52 2.70 18.67
N GLY A 295 -18.87 3.64 17.98
CA GLY A 295 -17.99 4.67 18.53
C GLY A 295 -17.93 5.89 17.60
N ASP A 296 -17.86 7.06 18.23
CA ASP A 296 -17.64 8.38 17.61
C ASP A 296 -16.48 8.35 16.58
N ALA A 297 -16.62 9.04 15.45
CA ALA A 297 -15.57 9.20 14.44
C ALA A 297 -14.27 9.73 15.07
N ARG A 298 -14.38 10.54 16.13
CA ARG A 298 -13.23 10.98 16.92
C ARG A 298 -12.54 9.83 17.66
N ASN A 299 -13.29 8.90 18.25
CA ASN A 299 -12.71 7.73 18.92
C ASN A 299 -11.99 6.82 17.92
N ARG A 300 -12.56 6.64 16.72
CA ARG A 300 -11.91 5.88 15.65
C ARG A 300 -10.62 6.54 15.16
N PHE A 301 -10.65 7.87 14.97
CA PHE A 301 -9.46 8.66 14.68
C PHE A 301 -8.37 8.46 15.75
N ASN A 302 -8.72 8.64 17.02
CA ASN A 302 -7.78 8.52 18.15
C ASN A 302 -7.18 7.12 18.25
N TYR A 303 -7.99 6.07 18.04
CA TYR A 303 -7.52 4.69 18.01
C TYR A 303 -6.47 4.45 16.91
N GLN A 304 -6.77 4.90 15.68
CA GLN A 304 -5.85 4.72 14.56
C GLN A 304 -4.58 5.55 14.69
N LEU A 305 -4.70 6.80 15.15
CA LEU A 305 -3.54 7.65 15.40
C LEU A 305 -2.66 7.08 16.52
N ALA A 306 -3.25 6.62 17.63
CA ALA A 306 -2.51 5.98 18.70
C ALA A 306 -1.79 4.72 18.19
N MET A 307 -2.45 3.89 17.39
CA MET A 307 -1.85 2.69 16.80
C MET A 307 -0.64 3.02 15.92
N PHE A 308 -0.78 4.01 15.04
CA PHE A 308 0.32 4.51 14.23
C PHE A 308 1.48 4.98 15.11
N LEU A 309 1.24 5.85 16.10
CA LEU A 309 2.30 6.40 16.95
C LEU A 309 2.99 5.34 17.84
N ILE A 310 2.28 4.29 18.26
CA ILE A 310 2.89 3.14 18.93
C ILE A 310 3.90 2.43 17.99
N CYS A 311 3.59 2.33 16.69
CA CYS A 311 4.40 1.60 15.73
C CYS A 311 5.47 2.44 15.01
N ALA A 312 5.24 3.74 14.87
CA ALA A 312 5.98 4.59 13.94
C ALA A 312 7.48 4.65 14.27
N GLU A 313 8.31 4.47 13.27
CA GLU A 313 9.74 4.78 13.32
C GLU A 313 10.09 5.74 12.18
N LYS A 314 11.37 6.06 11.97
CA LYS A 314 11.79 6.91 10.85
C LYS A 314 11.24 6.35 9.53
N TYR A 315 10.70 7.23 8.67
CA TYR A 315 10.01 6.91 7.41
C TYR A 315 8.66 6.17 7.54
N SER A 316 7.99 6.32 8.68
CA SER A 316 6.58 5.91 8.84
C SER A 316 5.65 7.09 8.61
N TYR A 317 4.60 6.92 7.82
CA TYR A 317 3.65 7.98 7.48
C TYR A 317 2.20 7.53 7.69
N PHE A 318 1.36 8.48 8.09
CA PHE A 318 -0.05 8.25 8.42
C PHE A 318 -0.97 8.85 7.34
N ASP A 319 -1.97 8.07 6.90
CA ASP A 319 -3.07 8.54 6.06
C ASP A 319 -4.38 7.96 6.58
N LEU A 320 -5.27 8.83 7.05
CA LEU A 320 -6.62 8.44 7.46
C LEU A 320 -7.60 8.83 6.36
N LYS A 321 -8.33 7.84 5.85
CA LYS A 321 -9.29 8.05 4.78
C LYS A 321 -10.58 7.27 4.93
N ASP A 322 -11.58 7.70 4.21
CA ASP A 322 -12.86 7.01 4.02
C ASP A 322 -13.06 6.50 2.58
N SER A 323 -12.25 6.99 1.63
CA SER A 323 -12.26 6.58 0.23
C SER A 323 -10.90 6.91 -0.40
N TYR A 324 -10.50 6.18 -1.45
CA TYR A 324 -9.39 6.59 -2.31
C TYR A 324 -9.82 7.62 -3.36
N ASP A 325 -11.12 7.83 -3.54
CA ASP A 325 -11.66 8.75 -4.55
C ASP A 325 -11.87 10.14 -3.94
N ALA A 326 -11.11 11.12 -4.43
CA ALA A 326 -11.21 12.51 -4.02
C ALA A 326 -12.65 13.08 -4.18
N LYS A 327 -13.45 12.55 -5.11
CA LYS A 327 -14.83 13.03 -5.34
C LYS A 327 -15.85 12.51 -4.33
N SER A 328 -15.54 11.43 -3.62
CA SER A 328 -16.46 10.83 -2.64
C SER A 328 -15.92 10.81 -1.22
N SER A 329 -14.64 11.09 -1.04
CA SER A 329 -14.00 11.15 0.27
C SER A 329 -14.42 12.40 1.03
N LYS A 330 -14.87 12.21 2.28
CA LYS A 330 -15.15 13.31 3.22
C LYS A 330 -13.91 13.75 3.99
N THR A 331 -12.84 12.97 3.92
CA THR A 331 -11.54 13.26 4.53
C THR A 331 -10.58 13.95 3.58
N TRP A 332 -10.88 13.93 2.27
CA TRP A 332 -10.10 14.64 1.26
C TRP A 332 -10.06 16.14 1.54
N MET A 333 -8.85 16.71 1.51
CA MET A 333 -8.57 18.11 1.87
C MET A 333 -9.02 18.51 3.28
N THR A 334 -9.16 17.54 4.19
CA THR A 334 -9.33 17.82 5.62
C THR A 334 -8.01 17.69 6.35
N HIS A 335 -7.79 18.56 7.35
CA HIS A 335 -6.56 18.56 8.15
C HIS A 335 -6.91 18.69 9.65
N PRO A 336 -7.17 17.58 10.35
CA PRO A 336 -7.38 17.57 11.79
C PRO A 336 -6.26 18.29 12.55
N ALA A 337 -6.64 19.13 13.52
CA ALA A 337 -5.69 19.94 14.29
C ALA A 337 -4.62 19.11 15.04
N ASP A 338 -4.91 17.84 15.35
CA ASP A 338 -3.94 16.91 15.95
C ASP A 338 -2.69 16.71 15.09
N TYR A 339 -2.79 16.84 13.76
CA TYR A 339 -1.64 16.69 12.87
C TYR A 339 -0.64 17.84 13.00
N ASP A 340 -1.08 19.01 13.48
CA ASP A 340 -0.24 20.19 13.63
C ASP A 340 0.37 20.34 15.02
N ARG A 341 -0.03 19.49 15.97
CA ARG A 341 0.47 19.55 17.34
C ARG A 341 1.95 19.11 17.39
N PRO A 342 2.78 19.76 18.22
CA PRO A 342 4.14 19.29 18.46
C PRO A 342 4.13 17.83 18.93
N LEU A 343 4.94 16.98 18.30
CA LEU A 343 5.11 15.58 18.68
C LEU A 343 6.50 15.38 19.30
N GLY A 344 7.53 15.75 18.56
CA GLY A 344 8.95 15.51 18.86
C GLY A 344 9.33 14.02 18.84
N PRO A 345 10.63 13.68 18.91
CA PRO A 345 11.07 12.29 18.77
C PRO A 345 10.54 11.39 19.91
N PRO A 346 10.36 10.09 19.65
CA PRO A 346 10.02 9.12 20.69
C PRO A 346 11.16 9.04 21.71
N LYS A 347 10.82 8.99 23.01
CA LYS A 347 11.77 8.79 24.11
C LYS A 347 12.28 7.35 24.21
N GLY A 348 11.71 6.44 23.42
CA GLY A 348 12.06 5.02 23.40
C GLY A 348 11.04 4.18 22.63
N PRO A 349 11.25 2.85 22.59
CA PRO A 349 10.28 1.91 22.03
C PRO A 349 8.99 1.90 22.87
N ALA A 350 7.90 1.43 22.28
CA ALA A 350 6.65 1.21 23.00
C ALA A 350 6.78 0.10 24.05
N VAL A 351 6.12 0.27 25.19
CA VAL A 351 6.02 -0.74 26.25
C VAL A 351 4.69 -1.48 26.10
N ARG A 352 4.72 -2.82 26.13
CA ARG A 352 3.53 -3.67 26.01
C ARG A 352 3.21 -4.33 27.35
N LYS A 353 1.93 -4.30 27.74
CA LYS A 353 1.36 -5.08 28.86
C LYS A 353 0.07 -5.74 28.37
N GLY A 354 0.14 -7.03 28.04
CA GLY A 354 -0.98 -7.72 27.38
C GLY A 354 -1.28 -7.13 26.00
N TYR A 355 -2.51 -6.65 25.80
CA TYR A 355 -2.94 -5.95 24.57
C TYR A 355 -2.95 -4.42 24.72
N THR A 356 -2.41 -3.91 25.82
CA THR A 356 -2.21 -2.47 26.03
C THR A 356 -0.77 -2.08 25.70
N TYR A 357 -0.60 -0.97 24.98
CA TYR A 357 0.68 -0.40 24.58
C TYR A 357 0.76 1.04 25.02
N THR A 358 1.95 1.48 25.44
CA THR A 358 2.23 2.87 25.74
C THR A 358 3.52 3.33 25.09
N ARG A 359 3.58 4.60 24.68
CA ARG A 359 4.82 5.21 24.17
C ARG A 359 4.88 6.68 24.54
N GLN A 360 6.08 7.16 24.84
CA GLN A 360 6.35 8.55 25.17
C GLN A 360 7.08 9.23 24.02
N PHE A 361 6.60 10.41 23.64
CA PHE A 361 7.27 11.36 22.76
C PHE A 361 7.70 12.59 23.57
N ALA A 362 8.46 13.49 22.95
CA ALA A 362 8.87 14.73 23.61
C ALA A 362 7.65 15.53 24.11
N HIS A 363 6.62 15.65 23.27
CA HIS A 363 5.44 16.49 23.49
C HIS A 363 4.11 15.70 23.52
N ALA A 364 4.16 14.37 23.56
CA ALA A 364 2.94 13.55 23.68
C ALA A 364 3.16 12.27 24.51
N SER A 365 2.08 11.78 25.10
CA SER A 365 1.98 10.44 25.68
C SER A 365 0.90 9.66 24.94
N VAL A 366 1.22 8.46 24.45
CA VAL A 366 0.30 7.62 23.69
C VAL A 366 -0.05 6.37 24.49
N LYS A 367 -1.34 6.03 24.53
CA LYS A 367 -1.86 4.77 25.05
C LYS A 367 -2.78 4.14 24.00
N LEU A 368 -2.63 2.84 23.82
CA LEU A 368 -3.42 2.04 22.88
C LEU A 368 -3.86 0.75 23.57
N ASP A 369 -5.13 0.41 23.44
CA ASP A 369 -5.68 -0.90 23.81
C ASP A 369 -6.34 -1.51 22.58
N ILE A 370 -5.69 -2.54 22.02
CA ILE A 370 -6.16 -3.20 20.80
C ILE A 370 -7.20 -4.29 21.06
N GLU A 371 -7.44 -4.65 22.32
CA GLU A 371 -8.51 -5.58 22.70
C GLU A 371 -9.84 -4.84 22.81
N ASN A 372 -9.83 -3.65 23.41
CA ASN A 372 -11.02 -2.79 23.54
C ASN A 372 -11.16 -1.74 22.42
N GLU A 373 -10.22 -1.71 21.47
CA GLU A 373 -10.20 -0.77 20.33
C GLU A 373 -10.22 0.71 20.76
N THR A 374 -9.48 1.04 21.82
CA THR A 374 -9.37 2.42 22.33
C THR A 374 -7.96 2.94 22.18
N GLY A 375 -7.83 4.23 21.86
CA GLY A 375 -6.56 4.91 21.78
C GLY A 375 -6.67 6.33 22.26
N GLU A 376 -5.59 6.80 22.88
CA GLU A 376 -5.49 8.12 23.49
C GLU A 376 -4.13 8.72 23.18
N VAL A 377 -4.14 9.98 22.73
CA VAL A 377 -2.93 10.79 22.53
C VAL A 377 -3.06 12.02 23.42
N LEU A 378 -2.31 12.05 24.52
CA LEU A 378 -2.23 13.17 25.44
C LEU A 378 -1.10 14.10 25.00
N TRP A 379 -1.46 15.17 24.31
CA TRP A 379 -0.57 16.25 23.90
C TRP A 379 -0.15 17.10 25.12
N LYS A 380 1.11 17.52 25.19
CA LYS A 380 1.72 18.27 26.31
C LYS A 380 1.96 19.73 25.99
#